data_AF-A0A0F9CIJ9-F1
#
_entry.id   AF-A0A0F9CIJ9-F1
#
_cell.length_a   1.000
_cell.length_b   1.000
_cell.length_c   1.000
_cell.angle_alpha   90.00
_cell.angle_beta   90.00
_cell.angle_gamma   90.00
#
_symmetry.space_group_name_H-M   'P 1'
#
loop_
_entity.id
_entity.type
_entity.pdbx_description
1 polymer ?
#
loop_
_entity_poly.entity_id
_entity_poly.type
_entity_poly.pdbx_seq_one_letter_code
_entity_poly.pdbx_strand_id
1 'polypeptide(L)'
;MEIAEMKPYYQDEWVTQYCSDTLTTLTELESDSIDLLCTDPPYGISFMGKAWDKALPDINIWKECFRVLKPGALAFVMSIPRSDCLSRMIISLEDAGFRVDFTPIFWTYASGFPKAQNIGKSVDKRLGVEREEKDNPLAKKQTGQIAGKGLAGQRKNNLMISNGKSAFEGSYGGFQPKPAVEVIIVAMKPLSEKTFVGQALKNGKGISWLDDCRIPYESTNNPATNPLYRKDAGYKNINAPDTGSSSYQLKDGTGERNPNPIGRFPANLLVSDDVLNTGTDTKSGKDAVRRQEGMFIDHHLGGVGNLQVSHPDSGSFSRYFDLDKWAQKTMPFLIVPKACKREKNQSLDMPSIELGHNRFDSCETCGGYLLQNPDRPSACKCENPIRENNKIKGNHHPTVKPLKLMSYLI
;
A
#
# COMPACT_ATOMS: atom_id res chain seq x y z
N MET A 1 18.27 39.86 -1.88
CA MET A 1 17.64 38.92 -2.83
C MET A 1 16.20 38.80 -2.39
N GLU A 2 15.27 39.32 -3.17
CA GLU A 2 13.84 39.02 -2.96
C GLU A 2 13.67 37.52 -3.11
N ILE A 3 13.21 36.86 -2.04
CA ILE A 3 12.83 35.45 -2.08
C ILE A 3 11.59 35.42 -2.95
N ALA A 4 11.69 34.82 -4.14
CA ALA A 4 10.51 34.62 -4.99
C ALA A 4 9.51 33.78 -4.20
N GLU A 5 8.38 34.38 -3.86
CA GLU A 5 7.30 33.76 -3.08
C GLU A 5 6.92 32.42 -3.75
N MET A 6 7.06 31.32 -3.02
CA MET A 6 6.93 29.98 -3.59
C MET A 6 5.46 29.70 -3.89
N LYS A 7 5.05 29.95 -5.14
CA LYS A 7 3.66 29.82 -5.56
C LYS A 7 3.24 28.35 -5.60
N PRO A 8 2.09 27.98 -4.98
CA PRO A 8 1.51 26.65 -5.15
C PRO A 8 1.33 26.31 -6.62
N TYR A 9 1.63 25.06 -6.96
CA TYR A 9 1.36 24.53 -8.29
C TYR A 9 -0.16 24.36 -8.51
N TYR A 10 -0.86 23.87 -7.48
CA TYR A 10 -2.31 23.76 -7.45
C TYR A 10 -2.81 24.13 -6.05
N GLN A 11 -3.95 24.81 -5.98
CA GLN A 11 -4.58 25.16 -4.72
C GLN A 11 -6.11 25.21 -4.89
N ASP A 12 -6.82 24.54 -3.99
CA ASP A 12 -8.25 24.71 -3.75
C ASP A 12 -8.51 24.88 -2.23
N GLU A 13 -9.77 24.75 -1.81
CA GLU A 13 -10.18 24.87 -0.41
C GLU A 13 -9.52 23.83 0.52
N TRP A 14 -9.18 22.65 0.00
CA TRP A 14 -8.75 21.49 0.77
C TRP A 14 -7.31 21.08 0.51
N VAL A 15 -6.79 21.38 -0.68
CA VAL A 15 -5.52 20.86 -1.17
C VAL A 15 -4.64 22.01 -1.63
N THR A 16 -3.42 22.04 -1.12
CA THR A 16 -2.32 22.84 -1.67
C THR A 16 -1.21 21.90 -2.10
N GLN A 17 -0.83 21.96 -3.37
CA GLN A 17 0.21 21.13 -3.97
C GLN A 17 1.35 22.00 -4.46
N TYR A 18 2.58 21.61 -4.11
CA TYR A 18 3.80 22.25 -4.57
C TYR A 18 4.55 21.34 -5.54
N CYS A 19 5.09 21.90 -6.63
CA CYS A 19 6.00 21.22 -7.54
C CYS A 19 7.41 21.76 -7.30
N SER A 20 8.03 21.30 -6.20
CA SER A 20 9.32 21.81 -5.72
C SER A 20 10.11 20.68 -5.06
N ASP A 21 11.40 20.92 -4.82
CA ASP A 21 12.14 20.12 -3.86
C ASP A 21 11.52 20.26 -2.46
N THR A 22 11.29 19.13 -1.80
CA THR A 22 10.60 19.07 -0.51
C THR A 22 11.37 19.83 0.57
N LEU A 23 12.70 19.80 0.57
CA LEU A 23 13.49 20.50 1.58
C LEU A 23 13.28 22.01 1.47
N THR A 24 13.30 22.55 0.26
CA THR A 24 13.03 23.97 -0.01
C THR A 24 11.60 24.37 0.39
N THR A 25 10.61 23.52 0.10
CA THR A 25 9.22 23.84 0.46
C THR A 25 8.99 23.82 1.97
N LEU A 26 9.56 22.84 2.69
CA LEU A 26 9.34 22.73 4.12
C LEU A 26 9.93 23.92 4.89
N THR A 27 11.04 24.51 4.44
CA THR A 27 11.65 25.67 5.12
C THR A 27 10.77 26.92 5.12
N GLU A 28 9.86 27.04 4.16
CA GLU A 28 8.90 28.17 4.08
C GLU A 28 7.68 27.96 4.99
N LEU A 29 7.43 26.73 5.47
CA LEU A 29 6.32 26.45 6.37
C LEU A 29 6.67 26.81 7.81
N GLU A 30 5.71 27.39 8.52
CA GLU A 30 5.87 27.72 9.93
C GLU A 30 6.12 26.48 10.79
N SER A 31 6.90 26.65 11.87
CA SER A 31 7.11 25.58 12.85
C SER A 31 5.79 25.22 13.54
N ASP A 32 5.61 23.96 13.91
CA ASP A 32 4.42 23.47 14.60
C ASP A 32 3.09 23.82 13.89
N SER A 33 3.08 23.86 12.55
CA SER A 33 1.90 24.17 11.73
C SER A 33 1.18 22.91 11.21
N ILE A 34 1.87 21.77 11.09
CA ILE A 34 1.37 20.55 10.45
C ILE A 34 0.85 19.55 11.49
N ASP A 35 -0.31 18.97 11.19
CA ASP A 35 -1.07 18.11 12.10
C ASP A 35 -0.72 16.61 12.03
N LEU A 36 -0.19 16.16 10.88
CA LEU A 36 0.16 14.77 10.57
C LEU A 36 1.10 14.73 9.36
N LEU A 37 2.05 13.80 9.36
CA LEU A 37 2.91 13.49 8.20
C LEU A 37 2.56 12.10 7.68
N CYS A 38 2.23 11.96 6.40
CA CYS A 38 2.09 10.65 5.75
C CYS A 38 2.86 10.67 4.43
N THR A 39 3.85 9.79 4.27
CA THR A 39 4.77 9.87 3.12
C THR A 39 5.27 8.51 2.63
N ASP A 40 5.53 8.44 1.33
CA ASP A 40 6.18 7.32 0.64
C ASP A 40 7.52 7.81 0.06
N PRO A 41 8.59 7.89 0.87
CA PRO A 41 9.87 8.45 0.43
C PRO A 41 10.62 7.49 -0.51
N PRO A 42 11.66 7.98 -1.22
CA PRO A 42 12.62 7.11 -1.90
C PRO A 42 13.27 6.09 -0.94
N TYR A 43 13.58 4.89 -1.44
CA TYR A 43 14.11 3.77 -0.66
C TYR A 43 15.59 3.49 -0.92
N GLY A 44 16.24 4.28 -1.78
CA GLY A 44 17.66 4.12 -2.09
C GLY A 44 17.97 2.80 -2.79
N ILE A 45 17.03 2.27 -3.59
CA ILE A 45 17.19 0.99 -4.30
C ILE A 45 17.49 1.16 -5.80
N SER A 46 17.77 2.40 -6.22
CA SER A 46 17.99 2.77 -7.62
C SER A 46 16.86 2.28 -8.52
N PHE A 47 15.62 2.47 -8.09
CA PHE A 47 14.44 1.99 -8.80
C PHE A 47 14.44 2.47 -10.27
N MET A 48 14.45 1.51 -11.19
CA MET A 48 14.59 1.73 -12.63
C MET A 48 15.85 2.53 -13.05
N GLY A 49 16.91 2.49 -12.24
CA GLY A 49 18.16 3.22 -12.47
C GLY A 49 18.03 4.74 -12.35
N LYS A 50 16.93 5.25 -11.77
CA LYS A 50 16.66 6.68 -11.68
C LYS A 50 17.38 7.33 -10.50
N ALA A 51 17.82 8.57 -10.69
CA ALA A 51 18.66 9.29 -9.72
C ALA A 51 17.94 9.59 -8.40
N TRP A 52 16.64 9.88 -8.45
CA TRP A 52 15.83 10.23 -7.28
C TRP A 52 15.71 9.11 -6.23
N ASP A 53 15.99 7.85 -6.61
CA ASP A 53 15.93 6.69 -5.72
C ASP A 53 17.31 6.06 -5.47
N LYS A 54 18.41 6.79 -5.73
CA LYS A 54 19.75 6.27 -5.48
C LYS A 54 20.13 6.25 -4.00
N ALA A 55 19.52 7.12 -3.19
CA ALA A 55 19.79 7.25 -1.77
C ALA A 55 18.48 7.33 -0.98
N LEU A 56 18.58 7.10 0.32
CA LEU A 56 17.53 7.45 1.27
C LEU A 56 17.39 8.98 1.37
N PRO A 57 16.27 9.49 1.90
CA PRO A 57 16.10 10.92 2.12
C PRO A 57 17.23 11.51 2.97
N ASP A 58 17.64 12.73 2.63
CA ASP A 58 18.58 13.49 3.45
C ASP A 58 17.97 13.77 4.82
N ILE A 59 18.76 13.63 5.88
CA ILE A 59 18.30 13.83 7.26
C ILE A 59 17.72 15.24 7.49
N ASN A 60 18.17 16.25 6.74
CA ASN A 60 17.63 17.61 6.85
C ASN A 60 16.17 17.69 6.42
N ILE A 61 15.71 16.82 5.51
CA ILE A 61 14.28 16.70 5.19
C ILE A 61 13.51 16.24 6.43
N TRP A 62 14.04 15.26 7.16
CA TRP A 62 13.41 14.80 8.40
C TRP A 62 13.42 15.85 9.49
N LYS A 63 14.49 16.63 9.63
CA LYS A 63 14.56 17.75 10.58
C LYS A 63 13.53 18.83 10.27
N GLU A 64 13.33 19.16 9.00
CA GLU A 64 12.30 20.11 8.60
C GLU A 64 10.89 19.53 8.80
N CYS A 65 10.65 18.26 8.44
CA CYS A 65 9.41 17.55 8.79
C CYS A 65 9.12 17.59 10.29
N PHE A 66 10.14 17.34 11.13
CA PHE A 66 10.05 17.41 12.58
C PHE A 66 9.70 18.82 13.06
N ARG A 67 10.35 19.85 12.48
CA ARG A 67 10.12 21.25 12.83
C ARG A 67 8.68 21.68 12.57
N VAL A 68 8.16 21.36 11.39
CA VAL A 68 6.81 21.80 10.98
C VAL A 68 5.69 21.03 11.67
N LEU A 69 5.92 19.79 12.12
CA LEU A 69 4.91 19.01 12.86
C LEU A 69 4.62 19.60 14.24
N LYS A 70 3.35 19.62 14.65
CA LYS A 70 2.95 19.98 16.02
C LYS A 70 3.47 18.96 17.05
N PRO A 71 3.77 19.35 18.30
CA PRO A 71 4.14 18.41 19.35
C PRO A 71 3.06 17.34 19.54
N GLY A 72 3.47 16.06 19.58
CA GLY A 72 2.57 14.91 19.62
C GLY A 72 1.94 14.51 18.27
N ALA A 73 2.22 15.21 17.16
CA ALA A 73 1.71 14.81 15.85
C ALA A 73 2.38 13.52 15.36
N LEU A 74 1.58 12.65 14.75
CA LEU A 74 2.03 11.37 14.20
C LEU A 74 2.63 11.54 12.80
N ALA A 75 3.57 10.66 12.48
CA ALA A 75 4.18 10.50 11.19
C ALA A 75 4.10 9.03 10.75
N PHE A 76 3.59 8.79 9.55
CA PHE A 76 3.50 7.48 8.90
C PHE A 76 4.42 7.46 7.68
N VAL A 77 5.53 6.72 7.79
CA VAL A 77 6.59 6.71 6.77
C VAL A 77 6.69 5.32 6.15
N MET A 78 6.39 5.20 4.86
CA MET A 78 6.48 3.93 4.15
C MET A 78 7.95 3.50 3.97
N SER A 79 8.18 2.19 4.03
CA SER A 79 9.45 1.56 3.72
C SER A 79 9.23 0.17 3.14
N ILE A 80 10.21 -0.31 2.37
CA ILE A 80 10.33 -1.74 2.04
C ILE A 80 10.86 -2.53 3.25
N PRO A 81 10.54 -3.84 3.34
CA PRO A 81 11.03 -4.72 4.41
C PRO A 81 12.51 -5.08 4.29
N ARG A 82 13.24 -4.49 3.33
CA ARG A 82 14.67 -4.72 3.15
C ARG A 82 15.41 -4.20 4.39
N SER A 83 16.09 -5.09 5.10
CA SER A 83 16.59 -4.82 6.46
C SER A 83 17.41 -3.54 6.58
N ASP A 84 18.29 -3.27 5.62
CA ASP A 84 19.17 -2.11 5.66
C ASP A 84 18.50 -0.80 5.20
N CYS A 85 17.40 -0.89 4.44
CA CYS A 85 16.54 0.26 4.14
C CYS A 85 15.71 0.62 5.36
N LEU A 86 15.00 -0.39 5.91
CA LEU A 86 14.12 -0.22 7.05
C LEU A 86 14.87 0.30 8.27
N SER A 87 16.00 -0.32 8.63
CA SER A 87 16.78 0.10 9.80
C SER A 87 17.32 1.52 9.67
N ARG A 88 17.88 1.88 8.50
CA ARG A 88 18.41 3.24 8.28
C ARG A 88 17.31 4.29 8.22
N MET A 89 16.13 3.97 7.69
CA MET A 89 14.99 4.89 7.71
C MET A 89 14.54 5.16 9.15
N ILE A 90 14.44 4.11 9.99
CA ILE A 90 14.10 4.24 11.42
C ILE A 90 15.14 5.09 12.15
N ILE A 91 16.42 4.74 12.01
CA ILE A 91 17.54 5.47 12.63
C ILE A 91 17.54 6.94 12.19
N SER A 92 17.34 7.21 10.89
CA SER A 92 17.36 8.57 10.39
C SER A 92 16.18 9.43 10.89
N LEU A 93 15.02 8.82 11.16
CA LEU A 93 13.89 9.49 11.81
C LEU A 93 14.19 9.76 13.28
N GLU A 94 14.76 8.79 13.99
CA GLU A 94 15.20 8.93 15.39
C GLU A 94 16.24 10.04 15.55
N ASP A 95 17.28 10.06 14.70
CA ASP A 95 18.33 11.08 14.67
C ASP A 95 17.79 12.50 14.37
N ALA A 96 16.65 12.59 13.68
CA ALA A 96 15.95 13.85 13.45
C ALA A 96 15.10 14.31 14.65
N GLY A 97 14.94 13.46 15.67
CA GLY A 97 14.25 13.75 16.93
C GLY A 97 12.88 13.09 17.09
N PHE A 98 12.44 12.29 16.13
CA PHE A 98 11.16 11.58 16.25
C PHE A 98 11.22 10.47 17.29
N ARG A 99 10.12 10.27 18.02
CA ARG A 99 9.86 9.01 18.72
C ARG A 99 9.48 7.93 17.72
N VAL A 100 10.18 6.81 17.74
CA VAL A 100 9.99 5.66 16.82
C VAL A 100 9.72 4.35 17.57
N ASP A 101 9.44 4.42 18.88
CA ASP A 101 9.19 3.29 19.78
C ASP A 101 7.78 2.69 19.66
N PHE A 102 7.07 3.02 18.58
CA PHE A 102 5.74 2.49 18.26
C PHE A 102 5.83 1.21 17.44
N THR A 103 4.76 0.41 17.49
CA THR A 103 4.65 -0.78 16.63
C THR A 103 4.42 -0.36 15.18
N PRO A 104 5.26 -0.80 14.22
CA PRO A 104 5.02 -0.53 12.80
C PRO A 104 3.76 -1.23 12.28
N ILE A 105 3.17 -0.66 11.23
CA ILE A 105 2.06 -1.30 10.51
C ILE A 105 2.62 -2.07 9.31
N PHE A 106 2.21 -3.33 9.16
CA PHE A 106 2.56 -4.16 8.01
C PHE A 106 1.39 -4.16 7.04
N TRP A 107 1.60 -3.71 5.81
CA TRP A 107 0.58 -3.75 4.77
C TRP A 107 0.90 -4.84 3.75
N THR A 108 -0.04 -5.78 3.58
CA THR A 108 0.11 -6.96 2.74
C THR A 108 -0.88 -6.96 1.59
N TYR A 109 -0.44 -7.43 0.42
CA TYR A 109 -1.20 -7.35 -0.82
C TYR A 109 -0.76 -8.41 -1.84
N ALA A 110 -1.66 -8.74 -2.79
CA ALA A 110 -1.41 -9.81 -3.76
C ALA A 110 -0.55 -9.36 -4.96
N SER A 111 -0.61 -8.08 -5.31
CA SER A 111 0.09 -7.53 -6.49
C SER A 111 1.62 -7.47 -6.33
N GLY A 112 2.39 -7.55 -7.42
CA GLY A 112 3.85 -7.42 -7.38
C GLY A 112 4.57 -8.37 -8.35
N PHE A 113 5.80 -8.04 -8.73
CA PHE A 113 6.64 -8.82 -9.63
C PHE A 113 7.94 -9.24 -8.92
N PRO A 114 8.44 -10.47 -9.14
CA PRO A 114 9.78 -10.86 -8.70
C PRO A 114 10.82 -9.84 -9.19
N LYS A 115 11.72 -9.42 -8.30
CA LYS A 115 12.75 -8.42 -8.60
C LYS A 115 14.13 -9.02 -8.85
N ALA A 116 14.33 -10.29 -8.46
CA ALA A 116 15.59 -10.99 -8.62
C ALA A 116 15.93 -11.21 -10.09
N GLN A 117 17.20 -11.00 -10.43
CA GLN A 117 17.74 -11.33 -11.76
C GLN A 117 17.78 -12.85 -11.93
N ASN A 118 17.22 -13.36 -13.03
CA ASN A 118 17.33 -14.78 -13.37
C ASN A 118 18.75 -15.07 -13.89
N ILE A 119 19.48 -15.93 -13.17
CA ILE A 119 20.90 -16.19 -13.44
C ILE A 119 21.06 -17.13 -14.62
N GLY A 120 20.23 -18.17 -14.76
CA GLY A 120 20.22 -19.01 -15.96
C GLY A 120 20.05 -18.18 -17.24
N LYS A 121 19.13 -17.19 -17.20
CA LYS A 121 18.94 -16.24 -18.32
C LYS A 121 20.16 -15.41 -18.64
N SER A 122 20.83 -14.94 -17.60
CA SER A 122 22.01 -14.11 -17.75
C SER A 122 23.23 -14.89 -18.23
N VAL A 123 23.37 -16.15 -17.80
CA VAL A 123 24.44 -17.06 -18.20
C VAL A 123 24.32 -17.43 -19.67
N ASP A 124 23.15 -17.90 -20.12
CA ASP A 124 22.98 -18.27 -21.54
C ASP A 124 23.18 -17.07 -22.45
N LYS A 125 22.70 -15.88 -22.05
CA LYS A 125 22.99 -14.63 -22.78
C LYS A 125 24.49 -14.35 -22.86
N ARG A 126 25.24 -14.55 -21.78
CA ARG A 126 26.69 -14.33 -21.73
C ARG A 126 27.46 -15.35 -22.57
N LEU A 127 26.96 -16.58 -22.66
CA LEU A 127 27.58 -17.68 -23.41
C LEU A 127 27.07 -17.79 -24.86
N GLY A 128 26.12 -16.94 -25.27
CA GLY A 128 25.53 -16.98 -26.61
C GLY A 128 24.66 -18.22 -26.87
N VAL A 129 24.13 -18.85 -25.82
CA VAL A 129 23.29 -20.04 -25.93
C VAL A 129 21.85 -19.64 -26.23
N GLU A 130 21.31 -20.14 -27.34
CA GLU A 130 19.89 -19.95 -27.67
C GLU A 130 18.99 -20.78 -26.74
N ARG A 131 17.85 -20.20 -26.38
CA ARG A 131 16.81 -20.87 -25.57
C ARG A 131 15.66 -21.31 -26.45
N GLU A 132 15.16 -22.51 -26.20
CA GLU A 132 13.88 -22.96 -26.76
C GLU A 132 12.73 -22.20 -26.09
N GLU A 133 11.95 -21.48 -26.89
CA GLU A 133 10.70 -20.85 -26.47
C GLU A 133 9.53 -21.84 -26.63
N LYS A 134 8.67 -21.89 -25.62
CA LYS A 134 7.47 -22.72 -25.60
C LYS A 134 6.27 -21.86 -25.26
N ASP A 135 5.13 -22.24 -25.81
CA ASP A 135 3.85 -21.64 -25.43
C ASP A 135 3.61 -21.85 -23.94
N ASN A 136 3.12 -20.81 -23.28
CA ASN A 136 2.76 -20.86 -21.89
C ASN A 136 1.33 -21.40 -21.73
N PRO A 137 1.15 -22.62 -21.21
CA PRO A 137 -0.18 -23.21 -21.07
C PRO A 137 -1.06 -22.46 -20.05
N LEU A 138 -0.45 -21.66 -19.18
CA LEU A 138 -1.12 -20.84 -18.17
C LEU A 138 -1.37 -19.40 -18.64
N ALA A 139 -0.92 -19.01 -19.84
CA ALA A 139 -1.29 -17.73 -20.42
C ALA A 139 -2.78 -17.74 -20.73
N LYS A 140 -3.58 -17.19 -19.81
CA LYS A 140 -5.02 -16.95 -20.07
C LYS A 140 -5.12 -16.11 -21.33
N LYS A 141 -5.78 -16.63 -22.38
CA LYS A 141 -6.29 -15.81 -23.48
C LYS A 141 -7.21 -14.77 -22.85
N GLN A 142 -6.75 -13.54 -22.67
CA GLN A 142 -7.66 -12.44 -22.39
C GLN A 142 -8.45 -12.17 -23.67
N THR A 143 -9.59 -12.85 -23.83
CA THR A 143 -10.68 -12.31 -24.64
C THR A 143 -11.23 -11.12 -23.86
N GLY A 144 -10.64 -9.95 -24.05
CA GLY A 144 -11.22 -8.72 -23.55
C GLY A 144 -12.52 -8.46 -24.30
N GLN A 145 -13.66 -8.92 -23.77
CA GLN A 145 -14.90 -8.19 -23.97
C GLN A 145 -14.78 -6.90 -23.15
N ILE A 146 -14.23 -5.86 -23.77
CA ILE A 146 -14.58 -4.51 -23.37
C ILE A 146 -16.00 -4.33 -23.92
N ALA A 147 -16.99 -4.26 -23.04
CA ALA A 147 -18.33 -3.82 -23.41
C ALA A 147 -18.24 -2.34 -23.84
N GLY A 148 -17.93 -2.12 -25.12
CA GLY A 148 -17.79 -0.81 -25.74
C GLY A 148 -17.44 -0.99 -27.21
N LYS A 149 -18.26 -0.46 -28.12
CA LYS A 149 -18.02 -0.50 -29.57
C LYS A 149 -16.76 0.32 -29.90
N GLY A 150 -15.59 -0.31 -29.87
CA GLY A 150 -14.32 0.29 -30.26
C GLY A 150 -13.24 -0.78 -30.46
N LEU A 151 -12.94 -1.09 -31.72
CA LEU A 151 -11.80 -1.88 -32.21
C LEU A 151 -11.29 -3.00 -31.28
N ALA A 152 -11.98 -4.15 -31.34
CA ALA A 152 -11.52 -5.41 -30.78
C ALA A 152 -10.31 -5.96 -31.55
N GLY A 153 -9.11 -5.47 -31.25
CA GLY A 153 -7.87 -6.14 -31.61
C GLY A 153 -7.56 -7.23 -30.59
N GLN A 154 -7.59 -8.51 -31.01
CA GLN A 154 -7.07 -9.61 -30.20
C GLN A 154 -5.57 -9.39 -29.95
N ARG A 155 -5.19 -8.83 -28.81
CA ARG A 155 -3.79 -8.90 -28.36
C ARG A 155 -3.55 -10.30 -27.80
N LYS A 156 -2.94 -11.18 -28.60
CA LYS A 156 -2.22 -12.32 -28.04
C LYS A 156 -1.08 -11.77 -27.18
N ASN A 157 -1.25 -11.77 -25.85
CA ASN A 157 -0.12 -11.68 -24.95
C ASN A 157 0.65 -12.99 -25.08
N ASN A 158 1.58 -13.09 -26.05
CA ASN A 158 2.52 -14.20 -26.16
C ASN A 158 3.50 -14.14 -24.98
N LEU A 159 3.05 -14.55 -23.79
CA LEU A 159 3.89 -14.76 -22.63
C LEU A 159 4.61 -16.10 -22.81
N MET A 160 5.54 -16.21 -23.76
CA MET A 160 6.30 -17.44 -23.98
C MET A 160 7.19 -17.76 -22.77
N ILE A 161 7.31 -19.05 -22.46
CA ILE A 161 8.24 -19.56 -21.45
C ILE A 161 9.48 -20.07 -22.18
N SER A 162 10.65 -19.90 -21.59
CA SER A 162 11.91 -20.31 -22.19
C SER A 162 12.69 -21.14 -21.17
N ASN A 163 13.13 -22.35 -21.53
CA ASN A 163 13.95 -23.18 -20.65
C ASN A 163 15.38 -23.26 -21.20
N GLY A 164 16.37 -22.98 -20.35
CA GLY A 164 17.78 -23.18 -20.67
C GLY A 164 18.29 -24.56 -20.21
N LYS A 165 19.45 -24.97 -20.73
CA LYS A 165 20.19 -26.17 -20.28
C LYS A 165 21.32 -25.85 -19.31
N SER A 166 21.48 -24.57 -18.94
CA SER A 166 22.54 -24.15 -18.01
C SER A 166 22.40 -24.84 -16.65
N ALA A 167 23.52 -25.10 -15.98
CA ALA A 167 23.54 -25.60 -14.61
C ALA A 167 22.90 -24.62 -13.59
N PHE A 168 22.57 -23.40 -14.03
CA PHE A 168 21.97 -22.34 -13.24
C PHE A 168 20.49 -22.09 -13.59
N GLU A 169 19.87 -22.97 -14.39
CA GLU A 169 18.44 -22.84 -14.74
C GLU A 169 17.57 -22.81 -13.48
N GLY A 170 16.60 -21.89 -13.43
CA GLY A 170 15.74 -21.68 -12.26
C GLY A 170 16.40 -20.93 -11.09
N SER A 171 17.70 -20.62 -11.14
CA SER A 171 18.37 -19.84 -10.09
C SER A 171 18.24 -18.33 -10.30
N TYR A 172 18.32 -17.59 -9.18
CA TYR A 172 18.17 -16.13 -9.14
C TYR A 172 19.30 -15.49 -8.33
N GLY A 173 19.65 -14.25 -8.68
CA GLY A 173 20.71 -13.51 -8.03
C GLY A 173 20.27 -12.96 -6.67
N GLY A 174 21.04 -13.30 -5.62
CA GLY A 174 20.75 -12.88 -4.25
C GLY A 174 19.43 -13.45 -3.71
N PHE A 175 18.92 -12.84 -2.63
CA PHE A 175 17.62 -13.17 -2.06
C PHE A 175 16.66 -11.99 -2.22
N GLN A 176 15.86 -12.02 -3.27
CA GLN A 176 14.88 -10.96 -3.58
C GLN A 176 13.53 -11.57 -3.94
N PRO A 177 12.82 -12.17 -2.96
CA PRO A 177 11.47 -12.67 -3.17
C PRO A 177 10.55 -11.53 -3.65
N LYS A 178 9.46 -11.90 -4.30
CA LYS A 178 8.43 -10.93 -4.71
C LYS A 178 7.95 -10.15 -3.47
N PRO A 179 7.96 -8.81 -3.49
CA PRO A 179 7.36 -8.02 -2.43
C PRO A 179 5.87 -8.35 -2.31
N ALA A 180 5.44 -8.68 -1.09
CA ALA A 180 4.04 -8.90 -0.71
C ALA A 180 3.69 -8.18 0.60
N VAL A 181 4.66 -7.45 1.16
CA VAL A 181 4.57 -6.71 2.41
C VAL A 181 5.34 -5.41 2.26
N GLU A 182 4.74 -4.32 2.71
CA GLU A 182 5.41 -3.05 2.99
C GLU A 182 5.27 -2.72 4.46
N VAL A 183 6.25 -1.99 4.99
CA VAL A 183 6.30 -1.60 6.40
C VAL A 183 6.06 -0.11 6.48
N ILE A 184 5.09 0.30 7.31
CA ILE A 184 4.81 1.69 7.62
C ILE A 184 5.38 1.94 9.01
N ILE A 185 6.46 2.72 9.05
CA ILE A 185 7.05 3.18 10.30
C ILE A 185 6.08 4.19 10.91
N VAL A 186 5.71 3.95 12.17
CA VAL A 186 4.90 4.88 12.96
C VAL A 186 5.86 5.66 13.84
N ALA A 187 5.88 6.97 13.66
CA ALA A 187 6.72 7.90 14.39
C ALA A 187 5.87 9.04 14.95
N MET A 188 6.40 9.79 15.91
CA MET A 188 5.70 10.92 16.51
C MET A 188 6.69 12.01 16.91
N LYS A 189 6.33 13.27 16.71
CA LYS A 189 7.03 14.36 17.39
C LYS A 189 6.82 14.21 18.90
N PRO A 190 7.85 14.26 19.75
CA PRO A 190 7.69 14.14 21.19
C PRO A 190 6.61 15.08 21.74
N LEU A 191 5.96 14.65 22.82
CA LEU A 191 4.97 15.47 23.51
C LEU A 191 5.67 16.71 24.10
N SER A 192 4.98 17.84 24.06
CA SER A 192 5.35 19.02 24.85
C SER A 192 4.85 18.93 26.30
N GLU A 193 3.83 18.10 26.54
CA GLU A 193 3.25 17.86 27.86
C GLU A 193 3.73 16.53 28.46
N LYS A 194 3.65 16.42 29.79
CA LYS A 194 4.12 15.21 30.51
C LYS A 194 3.25 13.98 30.30
N THR A 195 1.97 14.14 29.96
CA THR A 195 1.01 13.05 29.80
C THR A 195 0.27 13.18 28.48
N PHE A 196 -0.20 12.05 27.95
CA PHE A 196 -1.05 12.03 26.75
C PHE A 196 -2.35 12.80 26.95
N VAL A 197 -2.96 12.75 28.15
CA VAL A 197 -4.15 13.53 28.48
C VAL A 197 -3.86 15.03 28.41
N GLY A 198 -2.75 15.48 29.00
CA GLY A 198 -2.34 16.87 28.93
C GLY A 198 -2.08 17.34 27.50
N GLN A 199 -1.39 16.52 26.70
CA GLN A 199 -1.14 16.84 25.30
C GLN A 199 -2.43 16.91 24.49
N ALA A 200 -3.33 15.94 24.64
CA ALA A 200 -4.61 15.90 23.94
C ALA A 200 -5.48 17.11 24.28
N LEU A 201 -5.56 17.50 25.54
CA LEU A 201 -6.31 18.70 25.95
C LEU A 201 -5.67 20.00 25.43
N LYS A 202 -4.33 20.04 25.30
CA LYS A 202 -3.60 21.23 24.84
C LYS A 202 -3.77 21.48 23.34
N ASN A 203 -3.59 20.46 22.50
CA ASN A 203 -3.61 20.64 21.05
C ASN A 203 -4.24 19.48 20.26
N GLY A 204 -4.92 18.54 20.93
CA GLY A 204 -5.55 17.38 20.29
C GLY A 204 -4.56 16.36 19.74
N LYS A 205 -3.28 16.42 20.10
CA LYS A 205 -2.22 15.52 19.60
C LYS A 205 -1.74 14.55 20.68
N GLY A 206 -0.86 13.61 20.28
CA GLY A 206 -0.43 12.49 21.11
C GLY A 206 -1.46 11.36 21.20
N ILE A 207 -2.50 11.38 20.36
CA ILE A 207 -3.58 10.40 20.35
C ILE A 207 -3.87 9.96 18.91
N SER A 208 -4.53 8.82 18.75
CA SER A 208 -5.00 8.31 17.46
C SER A 208 -6.47 7.90 17.55
N TRP A 209 -7.19 8.05 16.44
CA TRP A 209 -8.62 7.77 16.33
C TRP A 209 -8.87 6.32 15.89
N LEU A 210 -8.38 5.36 16.68
CA LEU A 210 -8.42 3.93 16.32
C LEU A 210 -9.85 3.38 16.15
N ASP A 211 -10.86 4.03 16.74
CA ASP A 211 -12.26 3.65 16.53
C ASP A 211 -12.71 3.86 15.08
N ASP A 212 -12.24 4.93 14.41
CA ASP A 212 -12.55 5.20 13.01
C ASP A 212 -11.86 4.21 12.06
N CYS A 213 -10.79 3.57 12.54
CA CYS A 213 -10.01 2.57 11.83
C CYS A 213 -10.51 1.13 12.02
N ARG A 214 -11.64 0.92 12.71
CA ARG A 214 -12.13 -0.44 13.02
C ARG A 214 -12.49 -1.24 11.77
N ILE A 215 -12.05 -2.49 11.73
CA ILE A 215 -12.36 -3.40 10.61
C ILE A 215 -13.80 -3.87 10.74
N PRO A 216 -14.69 -3.56 9.78
CA PRO A 216 -16.10 -3.86 9.91
C PRO A 216 -16.39 -5.36 9.86
N TYR A 217 -17.51 -5.73 10.46
CA TYR A 217 -18.09 -7.06 10.29
C TYR A 217 -18.73 -7.20 8.90
N GLU A 218 -18.95 -8.45 8.48
CA GLU A 218 -19.79 -8.73 7.31
C GLU A 218 -21.21 -8.18 7.53
N SER A 219 -21.75 -7.49 6.53
CA SER A 219 -23.11 -6.92 6.56
C SER A 219 -24.17 -7.92 6.09
N THR A 220 -24.05 -9.17 6.53
CA THR A 220 -24.93 -10.27 6.13
C THR A 220 -25.90 -10.66 7.25
N ASN A 221 -27.08 -11.16 6.90
CA ASN A 221 -28.04 -11.80 7.84
C ASN A 221 -27.62 -13.24 8.21
N ASN A 222 -26.32 -13.52 8.19
CA ASN A 222 -25.77 -14.80 8.58
C ASN A 222 -25.13 -14.66 9.97
N PRO A 223 -25.68 -15.31 11.02
CA PRO A 223 -25.16 -15.18 12.36
C PRO A 223 -23.73 -15.72 12.46
N ALA A 224 -23.28 -16.56 11.52
CA ALA A 224 -21.91 -17.08 11.48
C ALA A 224 -20.87 -16.07 11.00
N THR A 225 -21.24 -15.05 10.23
CA THR A 225 -20.30 -14.09 9.64
C THR A 225 -20.48 -12.69 10.23
N ASN A 226 -21.65 -12.39 10.80
CA ASN A 226 -21.98 -11.09 11.36
C ASN A 226 -22.30 -11.15 12.88
N PRO A 227 -21.36 -10.74 13.74
CA PRO A 227 -21.57 -10.65 15.19
C PRO A 227 -22.71 -9.70 15.62
N LEU A 228 -23.02 -8.66 14.83
CA LEU A 228 -24.13 -7.72 15.13
C LEU A 228 -25.48 -8.39 14.88
N TYR A 229 -25.67 -8.97 13.69
CA TYR A 229 -26.89 -9.73 13.40
C TYR A 229 -27.11 -10.86 14.40
N ARG A 230 -26.02 -11.54 14.81
CA ARG A 230 -26.08 -12.55 15.86
C ARG A 230 -26.64 -12.00 17.18
N LYS A 231 -26.19 -10.82 17.60
CA LYS A 231 -26.67 -10.13 18.80
C LYS A 231 -28.15 -9.77 18.64
N ASP A 232 -28.49 -9.07 17.56
CA ASP A 232 -29.82 -8.51 17.33
C ASP A 232 -30.90 -9.60 17.18
N ALA A 233 -30.54 -10.74 16.59
CA ALA A 233 -31.41 -11.90 16.46
C ALA A 233 -31.36 -12.86 17.67
N GLY A 234 -30.70 -12.48 18.77
CA GLY A 234 -30.73 -13.22 20.03
C GLY A 234 -29.90 -14.52 20.07
N TYR A 235 -28.98 -14.73 19.13
CA TYR A 235 -28.13 -15.93 19.09
C TYR A 235 -26.99 -15.86 20.13
N LYS A 236 -26.90 -16.87 21.00
CA LYS A 236 -25.81 -17.02 21.99
C LYS A 236 -24.74 -18.01 21.52
N ASN A 237 -23.48 -17.78 21.92
CA ASN A 237 -22.41 -18.78 21.83
C ASN A 237 -22.58 -19.67 23.04
N ILE A 238 -22.73 -20.95 22.80
CA ILE A 238 -22.70 -21.93 23.88
C ILE A 238 -21.24 -22.04 24.29
N ASN A 239 -20.93 -21.71 25.54
CA ASN A 239 -19.75 -22.24 26.23
C ASN A 239 -20.01 -23.73 26.49
N ALA A 240 -20.19 -24.53 25.43
CA ALA A 240 -20.35 -25.96 25.57
C ALA A 240 -18.98 -26.55 25.92
N PRO A 241 -18.85 -27.29 27.04
CA PRO A 241 -17.69 -28.12 27.28
C PRO A 241 -17.64 -29.18 26.18
N ASP A 242 -16.52 -29.22 25.44
CA ASP A 242 -15.94 -30.33 24.66
C ASP A 242 -16.82 -31.32 23.88
N THR A 243 -18.05 -30.97 23.53
CA THR A 243 -18.87 -31.76 22.62
C THR A 243 -18.93 -31.06 21.27
N GLY A 244 -18.45 -31.75 20.23
CA GLY A 244 -18.16 -31.26 18.88
C GLY A 244 -19.35 -30.75 18.06
N SER A 245 -20.35 -30.15 18.70
CA SER A 245 -21.46 -29.46 18.05
C SER A 245 -21.07 -28.01 17.75
N SER A 246 -20.77 -27.71 16.47
CA SER A 246 -20.97 -26.36 15.97
C SER A 246 -22.46 -26.08 15.93
N SER A 247 -23.01 -25.16 16.71
CA SER A 247 -24.27 -24.53 16.34
C SER A 247 -24.68 -23.41 17.28
N TYR A 248 -25.07 -22.31 16.66
CA TYR A 248 -25.87 -21.22 17.20
C TYR A 248 -27.18 -21.79 17.75
N GLN A 249 -27.33 -21.85 19.07
CA GLN A 249 -28.57 -22.29 19.71
C GLN A 249 -29.21 -21.12 20.46
N LEU A 250 -30.55 -21.03 20.37
CA LEU A 250 -31.35 -20.10 21.14
C LEU A 250 -31.60 -20.73 22.52
N LYS A 251 -31.05 -20.13 23.58
CA LYS A 251 -31.42 -20.43 24.98
C LYS A 251 -31.65 -19.15 25.76
N ASP A 252 -32.69 -19.18 26.57
CA ASP A 252 -33.02 -18.31 27.68
C ASP A 252 -31.92 -18.32 28.77
N GLY A 253 -31.62 -17.15 29.34
CA GLY A 253 -30.67 -17.00 30.47
C GLY A 253 -29.28 -16.42 30.14
N THR A 254 -29.05 -15.21 30.67
CA THR A 254 -27.80 -14.47 31.00
C THR A 254 -26.64 -14.38 29.99
N GLY A 255 -26.38 -13.15 29.53
CA GLY A 255 -25.16 -12.73 28.85
C GLY A 255 -25.45 -11.81 27.65
N GLU A 256 -25.86 -10.56 27.90
CA GLU A 256 -25.97 -9.57 26.82
C GLU A 256 -24.57 -9.26 26.27
N ARG A 257 -24.40 -9.54 24.98
CA ARG A 257 -23.18 -9.28 24.22
C ARG A 257 -23.24 -7.86 23.70
N ASN A 258 -22.17 -7.10 23.82
CA ASN A 258 -22.05 -5.82 23.15
C ASN A 258 -20.83 -5.83 22.22
N PRO A 259 -20.86 -6.59 21.09
CA PRO A 259 -19.91 -6.35 20.00
C PRO A 259 -19.92 -4.86 19.68
N ASN A 260 -18.75 -4.29 19.43
CA ASN A 260 -18.66 -2.88 19.10
C ASN A 260 -19.38 -2.65 17.76
N PRO A 261 -20.39 -1.77 17.68
CA PRO A 261 -21.25 -1.62 16.50
C PRO A 261 -20.49 -1.20 15.24
N ILE A 262 -19.32 -0.60 15.38
CA ILE A 262 -18.54 -0.10 14.23
C ILE A 262 -17.49 -1.11 13.72
N GLY A 263 -17.06 -2.09 14.53
CA GLY A 263 -16.21 -3.20 14.07
C GLY A 263 -15.12 -3.66 15.04
N ARG A 264 -14.20 -4.49 14.52
CA ARG A 264 -13.04 -5.02 15.25
C ARG A 264 -12.02 -3.93 15.48
N PHE A 265 -11.37 -3.97 16.64
CA PHE A 265 -10.25 -3.06 16.93
C PHE A 265 -9.15 -3.22 15.86
N PRO A 266 -8.59 -2.11 15.34
CA PRO A 266 -7.57 -2.17 14.31
C PRO A 266 -6.31 -2.89 14.80
N ALA A 267 -5.67 -3.64 13.89
CA ALA A 267 -4.40 -4.30 14.14
C ALA A 267 -3.26 -3.56 13.43
N ASN A 268 -2.02 -3.87 13.80
CA ASN A 268 -0.82 -3.44 13.10
C ASN A 268 -0.54 -4.24 11.81
N LEU A 269 -1.55 -4.95 11.30
CA LEU A 269 -1.54 -5.67 10.03
C LEU A 269 -2.74 -5.20 9.20
N LEU A 270 -2.46 -4.77 7.97
CA LEU A 270 -3.45 -4.40 6.98
C LEU A 270 -3.36 -5.37 5.80
N VAL A 271 -4.50 -5.85 5.34
CA VAL A 271 -4.61 -6.81 4.24
C VAL A 271 -5.44 -6.20 3.13
N SER A 272 -4.91 -6.26 1.91
CA SER A 272 -5.62 -5.97 0.68
C SER A 272 -5.72 -7.20 -0.21
N ASP A 273 -6.69 -7.19 -1.11
CA ASP A 273 -6.88 -8.23 -2.14
C ASP A 273 -7.16 -9.64 -1.57
N ASP A 274 -7.65 -9.71 -0.33
CA ASP A 274 -7.89 -10.95 0.39
C ASP A 274 -6.67 -11.90 0.43
N VAL A 275 -5.44 -11.35 0.52
CA VAL A 275 -4.20 -12.11 0.30
C VAL A 275 -3.96 -13.26 1.30
N LEU A 276 -4.60 -13.23 2.47
CA LEU A 276 -4.51 -14.30 3.47
C LEU A 276 -5.58 -15.39 3.29
N ASN A 277 -6.34 -15.36 2.19
CA ASN A 277 -7.32 -16.39 1.89
C ASN A 277 -6.65 -17.72 1.54
N THR A 278 -6.86 -18.72 2.38
CA THR A 278 -6.34 -20.07 2.21
C THR A 278 -7.24 -20.96 1.34
N GLY A 279 -8.33 -20.42 0.80
CA GLY A 279 -9.39 -21.18 0.12
C GLY A 279 -10.32 -21.93 1.08
N THR A 280 -10.13 -21.76 2.39
CA THR A 280 -10.90 -22.41 3.44
C THR A 280 -11.37 -21.38 4.45
N ASP A 281 -12.68 -21.39 4.73
CA ASP A 281 -13.24 -20.54 5.78
C ASP A 281 -12.81 -21.05 7.14
N THR A 282 -12.19 -20.17 7.92
CA THR A 282 -11.81 -20.46 9.30
C THR A 282 -12.82 -19.87 10.26
N LYS A 283 -13.01 -20.53 11.39
CA LYS A 283 -13.88 -20.06 12.47
C LYS A 283 -13.00 -19.43 13.55
N SER A 284 -13.37 -18.25 14.00
CA SER A 284 -12.77 -17.63 15.19
C SER A 284 -12.97 -18.54 16.41
N GLY A 285 -12.06 -18.45 17.38
CA GLY A 285 -12.20 -19.12 18.67
C GLY A 285 -13.49 -18.76 19.41
N LYS A 286 -13.80 -19.50 20.47
CA LYS A 286 -14.90 -19.16 21.38
C LYS A 286 -14.46 -18.05 22.32
N ASP A 287 -15.43 -17.27 22.79
CA ASP A 287 -15.17 -16.28 23.83
C ASP A 287 -14.73 -16.99 25.10
N ALA A 288 -13.81 -16.39 25.83
CA ALA A 288 -13.39 -16.88 27.14
C ALA A 288 -13.51 -15.74 28.16
N VAL A 289 -13.95 -16.06 29.37
CA VAL A 289 -13.85 -15.12 30.49
C VAL A 289 -12.44 -15.21 31.05
N ARG A 290 -11.77 -14.07 31.21
CA ARG A 290 -10.41 -14.03 31.78
C ARG A 290 -10.46 -14.50 33.24
N ARG A 291 -9.66 -15.54 33.55
CA ARG A 291 -9.64 -16.20 34.86
C ARG A 291 -8.45 -15.82 35.76
N GLN A 292 -7.49 -15.02 35.27
CA GLN A 292 -6.31 -14.62 36.04
C GLN A 292 -5.95 -13.14 35.84
N GLU A 293 -5.52 -12.50 36.93
CA GLU A 293 -5.11 -11.10 37.05
C GLU A 293 -3.69 -10.96 36.49
N GLY A 294 -3.54 -10.98 35.16
CA GLY A 294 -2.25 -10.76 34.51
C GLY A 294 -1.91 -9.27 34.34
N MET A 295 -0.79 -9.00 33.65
CA MET A 295 -0.24 -7.68 33.24
C MET A 295 -1.22 -6.67 32.60
N PHE A 296 -2.45 -7.06 32.29
CA PHE A 296 -3.42 -6.22 31.59
C PHE A 296 -4.17 -5.25 32.50
N ILE A 297 -4.26 -5.54 33.81
CA ILE A 297 -4.88 -4.65 34.80
C ILE A 297 -4.00 -3.41 35.00
N ASP A 298 -2.69 -3.61 35.14
CA ASP A 298 -1.71 -2.53 35.35
C ASP A 298 -1.68 -1.52 34.18
N HIS A 299 -2.03 -1.97 32.98
CA HIS A 299 -2.12 -1.13 31.78
C HIS A 299 -3.55 -0.67 31.43
N HIS A 300 -4.53 -0.89 32.31
CA HIS A 300 -5.95 -0.54 32.08
C HIS A 300 -6.57 -1.21 30.83
N LEU A 301 -6.04 -2.36 30.40
CA LEU A 301 -6.49 -3.16 29.25
C LEU A 301 -7.50 -4.26 29.65
N GLY A 302 -8.10 -4.10 30.83
CA GLY A 302 -9.13 -4.97 31.41
C GLY A 302 -8.64 -5.91 32.50
N GLY A 303 -9.56 -6.49 33.28
CA GLY A 303 -9.28 -7.34 34.45
C GLY A 303 -9.91 -8.73 34.43
N VAL A 304 -9.75 -9.45 35.54
CA VAL A 304 -10.42 -10.75 35.75
C VAL A 304 -11.93 -10.55 35.75
N GLY A 305 -12.63 -11.47 35.09
CA GLY A 305 -14.06 -11.33 34.82
C GLY A 305 -14.36 -10.58 33.51
N ASN A 306 -13.39 -9.91 32.89
CA ASN A 306 -13.60 -9.33 31.57
C ASN A 306 -13.70 -10.42 30.50
N LEU A 307 -14.64 -10.23 29.58
CA LEU A 307 -14.83 -11.09 28.42
C LEU A 307 -13.65 -10.88 27.45
N GLN A 308 -12.90 -11.94 27.18
CA GLN A 308 -12.05 -12.01 25.99
C GLN A 308 -12.98 -12.21 24.80
N VAL A 309 -13.26 -11.11 24.10
CA VAL A 309 -14.14 -11.10 22.94
C VAL A 309 -13.38 -11.67 21.75
N SER A 310 -13.64 -12.92 21.45
CA SER A 310 -13.48 -13.48 20.13
C SER A 310 -14.69 -13.07 19.31
N HIS A 311 -14.51 -12.44 18.16
CA HIS A 311 -15.63 -12.23 17.23
C HIS A 311 -15.90 -13.60 16.63
N PRO A 312 -16.87 -14.42 17.08
CA PRO A 312 -16.87 -15.86 16.87
C PRO A 312 -17.45 -16.16 15.48
N ASP A 313 -16.89 -15.53 14.46
CA ASP A 313 -17.35 -15.48 13.10
C ASP A 313 -16.46 -16.33 12.17
N SER A 314 -16.96 -16.63 10.98
CA SER A 314 -16.27 -17.44 9.98
C SER A 314 -15.95 -16.66 8.71
N GLY A 315 -14.86 -17.03 8.04
CA GLY A 315 -14.50 -16.53 6.72
C GLY A 315 -13.01 -16.69 6.42
N SER A 316 -12.52 -16.03 5.37
CA SER A 316 -11.08 -15.87 5.10
C SER A 316 -10.35 -15.24 6.29
N PHE A 317 -9.07 -15.56 6.47
CA PHE A 317 -8.22 -14.93 7.49
C PHE A 317 -8.06 -13.41 7.30
N SER A 318 -8.23 -12.90 6.08
CA SER A 318 -8.14 -11.46 5.82
C SER A 318 -9.21 -10.65 6.57
N ARG A 319 -10.34 -11.27 6.97
CA ARG A 319 -11.49 -10.58 7.61
C ARG A 319 -11.16 -9.78 8.87
N TYR A 320 -10.05 -10.09 9.54
CA TYR A 320 -9.60 -9.40 10.73
C TYR A 320 -8.82 -8.11 10.43
N PHE A 321 -8.32 -7.96 9.21
CA PHE A 321 -7.32 -6.98 8.79
C PHE A 321 -7.72 -6.27 7.49
N ASP A 322 -8.98 -6.42 7.08
CA ASP A 322 -9.46 -6.15 5.73
C ASP A 322 -9.58 -4.64 5.45
N LEU A 323 -8.54 -4.08 4.84
CA LEU A 323 -8.48 -2.68 4.45
C LEU A 323 -9.50 -2.36 3.35
N ASP A 324 -9.82 -3.33 2.49
CA ASP A 324 -10.81 -3.17 1.43
C ASP A 324 -12.21 -2.98 2.00
N LYS A 325 -12.60 -3.81 2.97
CA LYS A 325 -13.89 -3.67 3.66
C LYS A 325 -13.98 -2.40 4.49
N TRP A 326 -12.90 -2.01 5.17
CA TRP A 326 -12.86 -0.73 5.87
C TRP A 326 -13.13 0.42 4.90
N ALA A 327 -12.42 0.47 3.77
CA ALA A 327 -12.59 1.53 2.79
C ALA A 327 -14.00 1.55 2.18
N GLN A 328 -14.57 0.38 1.87
CA GLN A 328 -15.93 0.28 1.35
C GLN A 328 -16.99 0.78 2.35
N LYS A 329 -16.79 0.58 3.65
CA LYS A 329 -17.73 1.07 4.67
C LYS A 329 -17.56 2.55 4.94
N THR A 330 -16.32 3.01 5.09
CA THR A 330 -16.00 4.39 5.49
C THR A 330 -16.12 5.36 4.32
N MET A 331 -15.85 4.90 3.10
CA MET A 331 -15.89 5.70 1.88
C MET A 331 -16.74 5.01 0.79
N PRO A 332 -18.04 4.73 1.04
CA PRO A 332 -18.87 3.86 0.20
C PRO A 332 -19.08 4.37 -1.23
N PHE A 333 -18.94 5.68 -1.43
CA PHE A 333 -19.09 6.32 -2.75
C PHE A 333 -17.75 6.59 -3.44
N LEU A 334 -16.63 6.36 -2.75
CA LEU A 334 -15.29 6.56 -3.30
C LEU A 334 -14.77 5.21 -3.80
N ILE A 335 -14.74 5.03 -5.12
CA ILE A 335 -13.94 3.95 -5.70
C ILE A 335 -12.48 4.35 -5.47
N VAL A 336 -11.75 3.55 -4.69
CA VAL A 336 -10.36 3.80 -4.27
C VAL A 336 -9.35 2.92 -5.02
N PRO A 337 -9.32 2.89 -6.38
CA PRO A 337 -8.30 2.16 -7.10
C PRO A 337 -6.94 2.86 -6.93
N LYS A 338 -5.87 2.22 -7.39
CA LYS A 338 -4.62 2.96 -7.66
C LYS A 338 -4.94 4.11 -8.63
N ALA A 339 -4.41 5.30 -8.36
CA ALA A 339 -4.65 6.47 -9.21
C ALA A 339 -4.37 6.11 -10.69
N CYS A 340 -5.33 6.38 -11.55
CA CYS A 340 -5.25 6.08 -12.97
C CYS A 340 -4.21 6.97 -13.66
N LYS A 341 -3.80 6.62 -14.89
CA LYS A 341 -2.84 7.44 -15.65
C LYS A 341 -3.33 8.89 -15.79
N ARG A 342 -4.65 9.13 -15.93
CA ARG A 342 -5.19 10.49 -16.01
C ARG A 342 -4.98 11.25 -14.70
N GLU A 343 -5.35 10.68 -13.56
CA GLU A 343 -5.16 11.29 -12.23
C GLU A 343 -3.68 11.53 -11.92
N LYS A 344 -2.80 10.57 -12.23
CA LYS A 344 -1.35 10.74 -12.05
C LYS A 344 -0.75 11.88 -12.88
N ASN A 345 -1.39 12.25 -13.99
CA ASN A 345 -0.95 13.31 -14.89
C ASN A 345 -1.78 14.59 -14.76
N GLN A 346 -2.88 14.53 -14.01
CA GLN A 346 -3.72 15.67 -13.71
C GLN A 346 -2.87 16.63 -12.90
N SER A 347 -2.84 17.89 -13.32
CA SER A 347 -2.07 18.92 -12.62
C SER A 347 -0.56 18.60 -12.57
N LEU A 348 0.03 18.08 -13.65
CA LEU A 348 1.49 18.02 -13.81
C LEU A 348 1.93 18.66 -15.13
N ASP A 349 2.46 19.87 -15.06
CA ASP A 349 3.11 20.56 -16.19
C ASP A 349 4.61 20.27 -16.18
N MET A 350 4.94 18.97 -16.13
CA MET A 350 6.33 18.53 -16.16
C MET A 350 6.89 18.66 -17.59
N PRO A 351 8.15 19.14 -17.72
CA PRO A 351 8.82 19.19 -19.01
C PRO A 351 8.93 17.78 -19.61
N SER A 352 8.76 17.67 -20.92
CA SER A 352 8.92 16.40 -21.62
C SER A 352 10.34 15.89 -21.48
N ILE A 353 10.52 14.63 -21.09
CA ILE A 353 11.84 14.00 -21.06
C ILE A 353 12.08 13.35 -22.42
N GLU A 354 13.22 13.66 -23.04
CA GLU A 354 13.70 12.90 -24.18
C GLU A 354 14.14 11.52 -23.70
N LEU A 355 13.45 10.49 -24.20
CA LEU A 355 13.96 9.14 -24.18
C LEU A 355 14.96 8.97 -25.31
N GLY A 356 16.03 8.24 -25.04
CA GLY A 356 16.88 7.70 -26.09
C GLY A 356 16.10 6.82 -27.08
N HIS A 357 16.75 6.51 -28.19
CA HIS A 357 16.18 5.75 -29.31
C HIS A 357 15.56 4.42 -28.87
N ASN A 358 14.33 4.17 -29.32
CA ASN A 358 13.62 2.93 -29.08
C ASN A 358 12.75 2.53 -30.29
N ARG A 359 12.07 1.38 -30.21
CA ARG A 359 11.27 0.84 -31.34
C ARG A 359 10.09 1.73 -31.80
N PHE A 360 9.77 2.78 -31.06
CA PHE A 360 8.71 3.74 -31.37
C PHE A 360 9.25 5.05 -31.98
N ASP A 361 10.53 5.12 -32.33
CA ASP A 361 11.10 6.33 -32.95
C ASP A 361 10.34 6.69 -34.23
N SER A 362 9.95 7.97 -34.34
CA SER A 362 9.25 8.55 -35.48
C SER A 362 10.22 9.29 -36.40
N CYS A 363 9.83 9.41 -37.67
CA CYS A 363 10.47 10.29 -38.61
C CYS A 363 9.91 11.71 -38.47
N GLU A 364 10.77 12.71 -38.24
CA GLU A 364 10.36 14.13 -38.16
C GLU A 364 9.69 14.60 -39.46
N THR A 365 10.11 14.06 -40.61
CA THR A 365 9.61 14.46 -41.92
C THR A 365 8.21 13.94 -42.25
N CYS A 366 7.86 12.73 -41.80
CA CYS A 366 6.59 12.08 -42.19
C CYS A 366 5.73 11.58 -41.03
N GLY A 367 6.21 11.66 -39.79
CA GLY A 367 5.55 11.13 -38.59
C GLY A 367 5.48 9.61 -38.49
N GLY A 368 5.97 8.86 -39.50
CA GLY A 368 5.94 7.39 -39.52
C GLY A 368 6.99 6.75 -38.61
N TYR A 369 6.72 5.54 -38.13
CA TYR A 369 7.62 4.78 -37.26
C TYR A 369 8.80 4.17 -38.03
N LEU A 370 10.03 4.42 -37.57
CA LEU A 370 11.27 4.05 -38.26
C LEU A 370 11.62 2.57 -38.17
N LEU A 371 11.28 1.92 -37.06
CA LEU A 371 11.65 0.53 -36.78
C LEU A 371 10.47 -0.45 -36.90
N GLN A 372 9.39 0.00 -37.55
CA GLN A 372 8.21 -0.81 -37.80
C GLN A 372 8.33 -1.56 -39.14
N ASN A 373 7.59 -2.67 -39.29
CA ASN A 373 7.48 -3.36 -40.57
C ASN A 373 7.03 -2.36 -41.67
N PRO A 374 7.80 -2.20 -42.77
CA PRO A 374 7.52 -1.25 -43.87
C PRO A 374 6.15 -1.38 -44.52
N ASP A 375 5.54 -2.57 -44.48
CA ASP A 375 4.21 -2.81 -45.06
C ASP A 375 3.08 -2.16 -44.28
N ARG A 376 3.34 -1.69 -43.04
CA ARG A 376 2.32 -1.06 -42.22
C ARG A 376 2.08 0.38 -42.68
N PRO A 377 0.81 0.84 -42.72
CA PRO A 377 0.48 2.22 -43.07
C PRO A 377 1.17 3.28 -42.20
N SER A 378 1.49 2.93 -40.95
CA SER A 378 2.15 3.80 -39.97
C SER A 378 3.68 3.78 -40.02
N ALA A 379 4.30 3.00 -40.91
CA ALA A 379 5.75 2.94 -41.04
C ALA A 379 6.30 4.14 -41.82
N CYS A 380 7.50 4.59 -41.46
CA CYS A 380 8.21 5.61 -42.22
C CYS A 380 8.62 5.08 -43.60
N LYS A 381 8.38 5.88 -44.65
CA LYS A 381 8.75 5.57 -46.04
C LYS A 381 9.73 6.57 -46.66
N CYS A 382 10.25 7.50 -45.86
CA CYS A 382 11.26 8.45 -46.33
C CYS A 382 12.53 7.71 -46.72
N GLU A 383 13.15 8.12 -47.82
CA GLU A 383 14.44 7.58 -48.29
C GLU A 383 15.59 7.96 -47.34
N ASN A 384 15.53 9.17 -46.77
CA ASN A 384 16.45 9.67 -45.75
C ASN A 384 15.67 10.18 -44.53
N PRO A 385 15.22 9.29 -43.63
CA PRO A 385 14.41 9.69 -42.50
C PRO A 385 15.23 10.44 -41.45
N ILE A 386 14.80 11.65 -41.09
CA ILE A 386 15.31 12.38 -39.94
C ILE A 386 14.63 11.80 -38.69
N ARG A 387 15.43 11.30 -37.74
CA ARG A 387 14.93 10.62 -36.54
C ARG A 387 14.59 11.65 -35.47
N GLU A 388 13.34 11.63 -35.01
CA GLU A 388 12.89 12.43 -33.89
C GLU A 388 13.13 11.68 -32.57
N ASN A 389 13.63 12.38 -31.55
CA ASN A 389 13.74 11.81 -30.20
C ASN A 389 12.35 11.60 -29.62
N ASN A 390 12.11 10.40 -29.09
CA ASN A 390 10.87 10.10 -28.40
C ASN A 390 10.76 10.96 -27.14
N LYS A 391 9.79 11.86 -27.11
CA LYS A 391 9.47 12.65 -25.91
C LYS A 391 8.30 11.99 -25.18
N ILE A 392 8.46 11.72 -23.89
CA ILE A 392 7.31 11.40 -23.05
C ILE A 392 7.01 12.60 -22.15
N LYS A 393 5.73 12.99 -22.13
CA LYS A 393 5.18 13.99 -21.22
C LYS A 393 4.41 13.29 -20.09
N GLY A 394 4.52 13.81 -18.87
CA GLY A 394 3.74 13.38 -17.71
C GLY A 394 4.50 12.55 -16.66
N ASN A 395 3.79 12.09 -15.63
CA ASN A 395 4.30 11.27 -14.55
C ASN A 395 4.74 9.89 -15.04
N HIS A 396 6.04 9.64 -14.99
CA HIS A 396 6.64 8.35 -15.33
C HIS A 396 6.86 7.46 -14.10
N HIS A 397 6.45 7.91 -12.92
CA HIS A 397 6.53 7.10 -11.72
C HIS A 397 5.56 5.91 -11.84
N PRO A 398 6.07 4.67 -11.89
CA PRO A 398 5.27 3.51 -12.26
C PRO A 398 4.29 3.11 -11.15
N THR A 399 4.51 3.57 -9.92
CA THR A 399 3.82 3.10 -8.72
C THR A 399 3.27 4.26 -7.90
N VAL A 400 2.07 4.11 -7.35
CA VAL A 400 1.51 5.00 -6.33
C VAL A 400 0.87 4.09 -5.30
N LYS A 401 0.87 4.49 -4.03
CA LYS A 401 0.13 3.74 -3.01
C LYS A 401 -1.38 3.84 -3.26
N PRO A 402 -2.18 2.83 -2.88
CA PRO A 402 -3.63 2.92 -2.98
C PRO A 402 -4.19 4.05 -2.12
N LEU A 403 -5.21 4.74 -2.61
CA LEU A 403 -5.88 5.80 -1.86
C LEU A 403 -6.44 5.29 -0.54
N LYS A 404 -7.07 4.10 -0.52
CA LYS A 404 -7.55 3.45 0.71
C LYS A 404 -6.50 3.35 1.81
N LEU A 405 -5.24 3.11 1.45
CA LEU A 405 -4.16 2.98 2.44
C LEU A 405 -3.82 4.34 3.03
N MET A 406 -3.66 5.36 2.18
CA MET A 406 -3.35 6.71 2.66
C MET A 406 -4.51 7.28 3.49
N SER A 407 -5.75 7.06 3.08
CA SER A 407 -6.94 7.45 3.83
C SER A 407 -7.08 6.74 5.18
N TYR A 408 -6.53 5.53 5.33
CA TYR A 408 -6.54 4.83 6.63
C TYR A 408 -5.51 5.41 7.61
N LEU A 409 -4.44 6.01 7.09
CA LEU A 409 -3.34 6.56 7.90
C LEU A 409 -3.57 8.02 8.31
N ILE A 410 -4.44 8.75 7.61
CA ILE A 410 -4.81 10.15 7.86
C ILE A 410 -6.10 10.16 8.67
#